data_AF-A0AAE3I184-F1
#
_entry.id   AF-A0AAE3I184-F1
#
_cell.length_a   1.000
_cell.length_b   1.000
_cell.length_c   1.000
_cell.angle_alpha   90.00
_cell.angle_beta   90.00
_cell.angle_gamma   90.00
#
_symmetry.space_group_name_H-M   'P 1'
#
loop_
_entity.id
_entity.type
_entity.pdbx_description
1 polymer ?
#
loop_
_entity_poly.entity_id
_entity_poly.type
_entity_poly.pdbx_seq_one_letter_code
_entity_poly.pdbx_strand_id
1 'polypeptide(L)'
;MTDQHEPTKTVQLGKREWHGTHHPWSFRAEAFRWTGELISGLNVLPLATEMRAWMLRRGHLSLMPPPSAPTNGGFTNPYTTSGITLALLMSRSINATHDFSTTPTENGDEVSAEIERIGLYNDLLIYSARLCEVAIKQLLYCTQIPVSRYQRMALGQLLESPCPSCKRSTGQEPHLVSLVGTLAHPFDLCLAFEHCAMDHMDLVNKLRNSQAAHSGVQALNIRSVVESKEQLFHDSQEVFNNLVHMLSHLEDLEQRLLVDLAEKGEAINRLKRSGLRAEDCNFDLVPGVPFVFNPA
;
A
#
# COMPACT_ATOMS: atom_id res chain seq x y z
N MET A 1 -20.82 -15.27 53.46
CA MET A 1 -20.42 -16.16 52.34
C MET A 1 -20.89 -15.47 51.07
N THR A 2 -20.01 -14.69 50.45
CA THR A 2 -20.28 -13.91 49.24
C THR A 2 -19.60 -14.62 48.08
N ASP A 3 -20.41 -15.28 47.26
CA ASP A 3 -20.00 -15.79 45.95
C ASP A 3 -19.69 -14.61 45.03
N GLN A 4 -18.41 -14.40 44.74
CA GLN A 4 -17.98 -13.59 43.61
C GLN A 4 -17.73 -14.56 42.44
N HIS A 5 -18.71 -14.66 41.55
CA HIS A 5 -18.47 -15.17 40.20
C HIS A 5 -17.68 -14.11 39.44
N GLU A 6 -16.37 -14.33 39.28
CA GLU A 6 -15.60 -13.69 38.24
C GLU A 6 -16.15 -14.10 36.87
N PRO A 7 -16.46 -13.15 35.96
CA PRO A 7 -16.83 -13.50 34.62
C PRO A 7 -15.62 -14.11 33.93
N THR A 8 -15.76 -15.38 33.55
CA THR A 8 -14.78 -16.12 32.75
C THR A 8 -14.54 -15.34 31.46
N LYS A 9 -13.37 -14.72 31.32
CA LYS A 9 -12.91 -14.17 30.04
C LYS A 9 -12.91 -15.31 29.03
N THR A 10 -13.84 -15.26 28.09
CA THR A 10 -13.78 -16.06 26.87
C THR A 10 -12.52 -15.63 26.10
N VAL A 11 -11.45 -16.40 26.28
CA VAL A 11 -10.26 -16.31 25.44
C VAL A 11 -10.71 -16.67 24.03
N GLN A 12 -10.81 -15.67 23.14
CA GLN A 12 -10.93 -15.93 21.71
C GLN A 12 -9.66 -16.66 21.27
N LEU A 13 -9.79 -17.97 21.01
CA LEU A 13 -8.72 -18.76 20.41
C LEU A 13 -8.40 -18.18 19.02
N GLY A 14 -7.17 -17.71 18.82
CA GLY A 14 -6.53 -17.74 17.51
C GLY A 14 -6.28 -16.42 16.78
N LYS A 15 -6.42 -15.24 17.40
CA LYS A 15 -5.81 -14.03 16.80
C LYS A 15 -4.32 -14.01 17.16
N ARG A 16 -3.48 -14.33 16.19
CA ARG A 16 -2.03 -14.17 16.29
C ARG A 16 -1.72 -12.69 16.52
N GLU A 17 -1.24 -12.33 17.71
CA GLU A 17 -0.69 -11.00 17.95
C GLU A 17 0.60 -10.85 17.15
N TRP A 18 0.66 -9.82 16.31
CA TRP A 18 1.80 -9.56 15.43
C TRP A 18 2.67 -8.47 16.06
N HIS A 19 3.96 -8.75 16.24
CA HIS A 19 4.97 -7.79 16.71
C HIS A 19 6.18 -7.88 15.79
N GLY A 20 6.23 -6.99 14.79
CA GLY A 20 7.36 -6.94 13.88
C GLY A 20 8.55 -6.25 14.52
N THR A 21 9.76 -6.75 14.24
CA THR A 21 10.94 -5.92 14.49
C THR A 21 11.00 -4.79 13.45
N HIS A 22 11.13 -3.55 13.92
CA HIS A 22 11.25 -2.35 13.06
C HIS A 22 12.70 -1.88 13.01
N HIS A 23 13.12 -1.40 11.84
CA HIS A 23 14.47 -0.89 11.64
C HIS A 23 14.48 0.63 11.50
N PRO A 24 15.48 1.35 12.07
CA PRO A 24 15.63 2.77 11.79
C PRO A 24 15.93 3.00 10.31
N TRP A 25 15.45 4.12 9.78
CA TRP A 25 15.68 4.56 8.41
C TRP A 25 15.61 6.09 8.32
N SER A 26 16.28 6.67 7.31
CA SER A 26 16.20 8.09 6.96
C SER A 26 15.69 8.27 5.53
N PHE A 27 15.24 9.46 5.16
CA PHE A 27 14.94 9.76 3.76
C PHE A 27 16.21 9.79 2.90
N ARG A 28 16.05 9.47 1.62
CA ARG A 28 17.09 9.69 0.61
C ARG A 28 16.85 10.98 -0.17
N ALA A 29 17.86 11.49 -0.86
CA ALA A 29 17.74 12.70 -1.68
C ALA A 29 16.67 12.55 -2.78
N GLU A 30 16.51 11.33 -3.31
CA GLU A 30 15.52 10.97 -4.33
C GLU A 30 14.09 10.92 -3.80
N ALA A 31 13.84 11.21 -2.51
CA ALA A 31 12.50 11.52 -2.02
C ALA A 31 11.97 12.84 -2.59
N PHE A 32 12.85 13.69 -3.12
CA PHE A 32 12.54 14.98 -3.73
C PHE A 32 12.76 14.96 -5.24
N ARG A 33 11.98 15.78 -5.94
CA ARG A 33 12.22 16.18 -7.32
C ARG A 33 13.08 17.43 -7.33
N TRP A 34 14.18 17.42 -8.06
CA TRP A 34 15.16 18.49 -8.07
C TRP A 34 15.09 19.29 -9.38
N THR A 35 15.23 20.60 -9.30
CA THR A 35 15.44 21.50 -10.45
C THR A 35 16.69 22.30 -10.18
N GLY A 36 17.79 21.91 -10.82
CA GLY A 36 19.12 22.36 -10.43
C GLY A 36 19.42 21.96 -8.99
N GLU A 37 19.77 22.93 -8.15
CA GLU A 37 20.09 22.70 -6.73
C GLU A 37 18.91 22.81 -5.77
N LEU A 38 17.73 23.21 -6.27
CA LEU A 38 16.53 23.44 -5.46
C LEU A 38 15.55 22.27 -5.57
N ILE A 39 14.86 22.02 -4.47
CA ILE A 39 13.74 21.08 -4.42
C ILE A 39 12.54 21.72 -5.09
N SER A 40 12.04 21.07 -6.14
CA SER A 40 10.87 21.47 -6.94
C SER A 40 9.56 20.80 -6.50
N GLY A 41 9.67 19.72 -5.72
CA GLY A 41 8.53 19.00 -5.15
C GLY A 41 8.93 17.65 -4.60
N LEU A 42 7.93 16.88 -4.17
CA LEU A 42 8.13 15.52 -3.68
C LEU A 42 8.14 14.53 -4.84
N ASN A 43 8.89 13.44 -4.70
CA ASN A 43 9.04 12.38 -5.70
C ASN A 43 8.15 11.16 -5.36
N VAL A 44 6.92 11.45 -4.94
CA VAL A 44 5.91 10.50 -4.51
C VAL A 44 4.54 11.12 -4.80
N LEU A 45 3.58 10.31 -5.21
CA LEU A 45 2.19 10.69 -5.39
C LEU A 45 1.31 10.07 -4.29
N PRO A 46 0.23 10.76 -3.89
CA PRO A 46 -0.66 10.30 -2.84
C PRO A 46 -1.64 9.21 -3.33
N LEU A 47 -1.12 8.07 -3.78
CA LEU A 47 -1.90 7.01 -4.43
C LEU A 47 -2.97 6.41 -3.51
N ALA A 48 -2.63 6.14 -2.24
CA ALA A 48 -3.56 5.54 -1.31
C ALA A 48 -4.67 6.52 -0.93
N THR A 49 -4.28 7.77 -0.62
CA THR A 49 -5.20 8.87 -0.30
C THR A 49 -6.19 9.09 -1.44
N GLU A 50 -5.71 9.23 -2.68
CA GLU A 50 -6.57 9.51 -3.83
C GLU A 50 -7.51 8.34 -4.15
N MET A 51 -7.00 7.10 -4.14
CA MET A 51 -7.85 5.94 -4.40
C MET A 51 -8.95 5.81 -3.34
N ARG A 52 -8.61 5.97 -2.06
CA ARG A 52 -9.62 5.91 -0.99
C ARG A 52 -10.66 7.00 -1.13
N ALA A 53 -10.23 8.24 -1.37
CA ALA A 53 -11.15 9.35 -1.61
C ALA A 53 -12.07 9.07 -2.81
N TRP A 54 -11.54 8.53 -3.91
CA TRP A 54 -12.32 8.17 -5.08
C TRP A 54 -13.35 7.08 -4.78
N MET A 55 -12.96 5.98 -4.12
CA MET A 55 -13.87 4.90 -3.73
C MET A 55 -14.99 5.38 -2.80
N LEU A 56 -14.69 6.33 -1.92
CA LEU A 56 -15.66 6.94 -1.00
C LEU A 56 -16.49 8.06 -1.66
N ARG A 57 -16.30 8.34 -2.96
CA ARG A 57 -16.95 9.43 -3.71
C ARG A 57 -16.67 10.81 -3.11
N ARG A 58 -15.48 11.02 -2.58
CA ARG A 58 -15.00 12.26 -1.94
C ARG A 58 -13.90 12.97 -2.74
N GLY A 59 -13.48 12.41 -3.87
CA GLY A 59 -12.40 12.97 -4.69
C GLY A 59 -12.32 12.33 -6.08
N HIS A 60 -11.23 12.66 -6.78
CA HIS A 60 -10.94 12.17 -8.13
C HIS A 60 -9.53 11.56 -8.15
N LEU A 61 -9.31 10.61 -9.05
CA LEU A 61 -7.97 10.06 -9.29
C LEU A 61 -7.16 11.05 -10.13
N SER A 62 -5.95 11.37 -9.70
CA SER A 62 -5.06 12.20 -10.50
C SER A 62 -4.60 11.45 -11.74
N LEU A 63 -4.62 12.14 -12.88
CA LEU A 63 -3.95 11.66 -14.08
C LEU A 63 -2.45 11.95 -13.98
N MET A 64 -1.66 11.17 -14.72
CA MET A 64 -0.23 11.38 -14.78
C MET A 64 0.08 12.83 -15.20
N PRO A 65 0.85 13.58 -14.40
CA PRO A 65 1.30 14.91 -14.82
C PRO A 65 2.15 14.78 -16.10
N PRO A 66 2.16 15.79 -16.98
CA PRO A 66 2.92 15.74 -18.22
C PRO A 66 4.37 15.31 -17.97
N PRO A 67 4.93 14.40 -18.78
CA PRO A 67 6.30 13.94 -18.59
C PRO A 67 7.25 15.14 -18.69
N SER A 68 7.81 15.51 -17.55
CA SER A 68 8.95 16.42 -17.47
C SER A 68 10.22 15.59 -17.46
N ALA A 69 11.25 16.04 -18.16
CA ALA A 69 12.55 15.38 -18.08
C ALA A 69 12.99 15.32 -16.61
N PRO A 70 13.62 14.21 -16.14
CA PRO A 70 14.13 14.11 -14.77
C PRO A 70 15.01 15.29 -14.36
N THR A 71 15.76 15.86 -15.30
CA THR A 71 16.61 17.04 -15.11
C THR A 71 15.84 18.33 -14.85
N ASN A 72 14.54 18.36 -15.14
CA ASN A 72 13.65 19.51 -15.02
C ASN A 72 12.57 19.27 -13.96
N GLY A 73 12.91 18.61 -12.84
CA GLY A 73 11.97 18.33 -11.77
C GLY A 73 10.94 17.24 -12.08
N GLY A 74 11.23 16.35 -13.05
CA GLY A 74 10.41 15.18 -13.32
C GLY A 74 10.44 14.14 -12.19
N PHE A 75 9.48 13.21 -12.18
CA PHE A 75 9.48 12.08 -11.25
C PHE A 75 10.58 11.09 -11.62
N THR A 76 11.40 10.72 -10.63
CA THR A 76 12.41 9.65 -10.77
C THR A 76 12.03 8.37 -10.04
N ASN A 77 10.97 8.42 -9.24
CA ASN A 77 10.45 7.25 -8.54
C ASN A 77 9.89 6.24 -9.55
N PRO A 78 10.46 5.02 -9.63
CA PRO A 78 10.09 4.05 -10.66
C PRO A 78 8.67 3.49 -10.48
N TYR A 79 8.06 3.72 -9.33
CA TYR A 79 6.74 3.21 -8.99
C TYR A 79 5.61 4.19 -9.35
N THR A 80 5.92 5.46 -9.65
CA THR A 80 4.91 6.50 -9.92
C THR A 80 4.01 6.16 -11.11
N THR A 81 4.60 5.79 -12.24
CA THR A 81 3.84 5.44 -13.47
C THR A 81 2.97 4.21 -13.26
N SER A 82 3.54 3.16 -12.70
CA SER A 82 2.83 1.92 -12.40
C SER A 82 1.71 2.15 -11.39
N GLY A 83 1.93 3.03 -10.40
CA GLY A 83 0.95 3.40 -9.38
C GLY A 83 -0.31 4.03 -9.96
N ILE A 84 -0.13 5.07 -10.79
CA ILE A 84 -1.26 5.74 -11.48
C ILE A 84 -1.99 4.74 -12.38
N THR A 85 -1.24 3.96 -13.16
CA THR A 85 -1.83 2.95 -14.06
C THR A 85 -2.68 1.95 -13.28
N LEU A 86 -2.18 1.45 -12.15
CA LEU A 86 -2.92 0.50 -11.29
C LEU A 86 -4.16 1.14 -10.65
N ALA A 87 -4.11 2.41 -10.24
CA ALA A 87 -5.28 3.12 -9.73
C ALA A 87 -6.36 3.27 -10.82
N LEU A 88 -5.97 3.57 -12.05
CA LEU A 88 -6.89 3.67 -13.19
C LEU A 88 -7.47 2.31 -13.59
N LEU A 89 -6.66 1.24 -13.58
CA LEU A 89 -7.14 -0.13 -13.83
C LEU A 89 -8.13 -0.56 -12.73
N MET A 90 -7.81 -0.31 -11.46
CA MET A 90 -8.69 -0.63 -10.34
C MET A 90 -10.02 0.12 -10.44
N SER A 91 -10.01 1.42 -10.73
CA SER A 91 -11.25 2.19 -10.89
C SER A 91 -12.13 1.68 -12.04
N ARG A 92 -11.51 1.29 -13.16
CA ARG A 92 -12.22 0.63 -14.26
C ARG A 92 -12.85 -0.69 -13.83
N SER A 93 -12.11 -1.55 -13.12
CA SER A 93 -12.63 -2.84 -12.65
C SER A 93 -13.76 -2.68 -11.63
N ILE A 94 -13.69 -1.67 -10.76
CA ILE A 94 -14.78 -1.32 -9.82
C ILE A 94 -16.04 -0.93 -10.59
N ASN A 95 -15.92 -0.05 -11.58
CA ASN A 95 -17.07 0.39 -12.38
C ASN A 95 -17.66 -0.79 -13.17
N ALA A 96 -16.81 -1.60 -13.83
CA ALA A 96 -17.27 -2.78 -14.57
C ALA A 96 -17.98 -3.80 -13.67
N THR A 97 -17.48 -4.02 -12.45
CA THR A 97 -18.12 -4.88 -11.45
C THR A 97 -19.49 -4.36 -11.06
N HIS A 98 -19.59 -3.06 -10.79
CA HIS A 98 -20.86 -2.41 -10.45
C HIS A 98 -21.87 -2.54 -11.60
N ASP A 99 -21.44 -2.22 -12.82
CA ASP A 99 -22.28 -2.25 -14.02
C ASP A 99 -22.78 -3.67 -14.29
N PHE A 100 -21.91 -4.68 -14.24
CA PHE A 100 -22.30 -6.08 -14.40
C PHE A 100 -23.32 -6.52 -13.35
N SER A 101 -23.08 -6.16 -12.09
CA SER A 101 -23.91 -6.62 -10.96
C SER A 101 -25.27 -5.94 -10.89
N THR A 102 -25.41 -4.71 -11.41
CA THR A 102 -26.62 -3.88 -11.22
C THR A 102 -27.44 -3.70 -12.48
N THR A 103 -26.84 -3.84 -13.66
CA THR A 103 -27.56 -3.68 -14.93
C THR A 103 -28.40 -4.93 -15.19
N PRO A 104 -29.71 -4.83 -15.46
CA PRO A 104 -30.52 -5.97 -15.88
C PRO A 104 -29.98 -6.57 -17.18
N THR A 105 -29.91 -7.91 -17.27
CA THR A 105 -29.57 -8.59 -18.53
C THR A 105 -30.76 -9.45 -18.94
N GLU A 106 -31.43 -9.04 -20.01
CA GLU A 106 -32.48 -9.84 -20.64
C GLU A 106 -31.84 -10.95 -21.47
N ASN A 107 -32.27 -12.20 -21.28
CA ASN A 107 -31.81 -13.37 -22.04
C ASN A 107 -30.28 -13.54 -22.09
N GLY A 108 -29.60 -13.38 -20.95
CA GLY A 108 -28.15 -13.56 -20.86
C GLY A 108 -27.74 -15.03 -20.95
N ASP A 109 -26.60 -15.29 -21.62
CA ASP A 109 -25.95 -16.60 -21.60
C ASP A 109 -25.31 -16.85 -20.23
N GLU A 110 -25.72 -17.94 -19.57
CA GLU A 110 -25.27 -18.32 -18.23
C GLU A 110 -23.77 -18.60 -18.17
N VAL A 111 -23.22 -19.21 -19.23
CA VAL A 111 -21.78 -19.50 -19.32
C VAL A 111 -20.98 -18.19 -19.41
N SER A 112 -21.38 -17.27 -20.29
CA SER A 112 -20.75 -15.96 -20.42
C SER A 112 -20.84 -15.15 -19.13
N ALA A 113 -21.98 -15.18 -18.43
CA ALA A 113 -22.14 -14.49 -17.16
C ALA A 113 -21.20 -15.04 -16.07
N GLU A 114 -21.05 -16.37 -15.97
CA GLU A 114 -20.14 -16.98 -15.00
C GLU A 114 -18.65 -16.71 -15.34
N ILE A 115 -18.28 -16.72 -16.63
CA ILE A 115 -16.93 -16.35 -17.07
C ILE A 115 -16.62 -14.90 -16.72
N GLU A 116 -17.55 -13.98 -17.00
CA GLU A 116 -17.40 -12.55 -16.68
C GLU A 116 -17.30 -12.33 -15.16
N ARG A 117 -18.13 -13.04 -14.36
CA ARG A 117 -18.05 -13.03 -12.89
C ARG A 117 -16.65 -13.40 -12.40
N ILE A 118 -16.11 -14.52 -12.88
CA ILE A 118 -14.77 -15.01 -12.50
C ILE A 118 -13.70 -13.99 -12.92
N GLY A 119 -13.80 -13.44 -14.14
CA GLY A 119 -12.88 -12.44 -14.66
C GLY A 119 -12.83 -11.17 -13.80
N LEU A 120 -13.99 -10.56 -13.56
CA LEU A 120 -14.12 -9.35 -12.76
C LEU A 120 -13.64 -9.56 -11.32
N TYR A 121 -14.01 -10.66 -10.68
CA TYR A 121 -13.56 -10.97 -9.32
C TYR A 121 -12.03 -11.11 -9.23
N ASN A 122 -11.41 -11.79 -10.19
CA ASN A 122 -9.95 -11.93 -10.24
C ASN A 122 -9.25 -10.59 -10.47
N ASP A 123 -9.79 -9.74 -11.36
CA ASP A 123 -9.29 -8.39 -11.59
C ASP A 123 -9.32 -7.57 -10.30
N LEU A 124 -10.42 -7.62 -9.54
CA LEU A 124 -10.55 -6.92 -8.26
C LEU A 124 -9.46 -7.36 -7.29
N LEU A 125 -9.24 -8.66 -7.10
CA LEU A 125 -8.22 -9.18 -6.19
C LEU A 125 -6.81 -8.77 -6.61
N ILE A 126 -6.49 -8.91 -7.90
CA ILE A 126 -5.17 -8.61 -8.44
C ILE A 126 -4.87 -7.12 -8.32
N TYR A 127 -5.76 -6.27 -8.82
CA TYR A 127 -5.51 -4.82 -8.81
C TYR A 127 -5.52 -4.26 -7.39
N SER A 128 -6.34 -4.77 -6.48
CA SER A 128 -6.28 -4.39 -5.06
C SER A 128 -4.90 -4.66 -4.46
N ALA A 129 -4.40 -5.89 -4.60
CA ALA A 129 -3.11 -6.27 -4.04
C ALA A 129 -1.94 -5.50 -4.68
N ARG A 130 -1.97 -5.34 -6.00
CA ARG A 130 -0.92 -4.62 -6.75
C ARG A 130 -0.91 -3.13 -6.45
N LEU A 131 -2.08 -2.51 -6.26
CA LEU A 131 -2.19 -1.11 -5.88
C LEU A 131 -1.60 -0.86 -4.48
N CYS A 132 -1.91 -1.72 -3.50
CA CYS A 132 -1.30 -1.62 -2.18
C CYS A 132 0.23 -1.86 -2.25
N GLU A 133 0.67 -2.86 -3.01
CA GLU A 133 2.09 -3.18 -3.21
C GLU A 133 2.85 -1.97 -3.79
N VAL A 134 2.34 -1.36 -4.86
CA VAL A 134 3.01 -0.23 -5.52
C VAL A 134 2.99 1.03 -4.65
N ALA A 135 1.91 1.27 -3.89
CA ALA A 135 1.85 2.38 -2.94
C ALA A 135 2.94 2.25 -1.87
N ILE A 136 3.07 1.06 -1.25
CA ILE A 136 4.12 0.78 -0.26
C ILE A 136 5.52 0.92 -0.88
N LYS A 137 5.75 0.35 -2.07
CA LYS A 137 7.05 0.42 -2.75
C LYS A 137 7.45 1.85 -3.13
N GLN A 138 6.48 2.67 -3.52
CA GLN A 138 6.70 4.09 -3.79
C GLN A 138 7.20 4.81 -2.53
N LEU A 139 6.61 4.54 -1.36
CA LEU A 139 7.05 5.10 -0.08
C LEU A 139 8.43 4.58 0.32
N LEU A 140 8.68 3.27 0.17
CA LEU A 140 9.99 2.66 0.44
C LEU A 140 11.10 3.27 -0.43
N TYR A 141 10.80 3.66 -1.66
CA TYR A 141 11.74 4.33 -2.55
C TYR A 141 12.23 5.68 -2.01
N CYS A 142 11.41 6.40 -1.23
CA CYS A 142 11.80 7.65 -0.60
C CYS A 142 12.77 7.47 0.58
N THR A 143 13.03 6.23 1.01
CA THR A 143 13.85 5.93 2.20
C THR A 143 15.24 5.40 1.84
N GLN A 144 16.18 5.38 2.78
CA GLN A 144 17.49 4.74 2.60
C GLN A 144 17.44 3.21 2.60
N ILE A 145 16.27 2.59 2.78
CA ILE A 145 16.12 1.13 2.70
C ILE A 145 16.55 0.66 1.29
N PRO A 146 17.48 -0.31 1.16
CA PRO A 146 17.98 -0.72 -0.14
C PRO A 146 16.88 -1.29 -1.02
N VAL A 147 16.83 -0.84 -2.28
CA VAL A 147 15.85 -1.30 -3.29
C VAL A 147 15.87 -2.81 -3.47
N SER A 148 17.06 -3.41 -3.37
CA SER A 148 17.25 -4.86 -3.43
C SER A 148 16.49 -5.64 -2.36
N ARG A 149 16.13 -5.01 -1.24
CA ARG A 149 15.35 -5.66 -0.18
C ARG A 149 13.88 -5.81 -0.54
N TYR A 150 13.28 -4.88 -1.28
CA TYR A 150 11.83 -4.84 -1.47
C TYR A 150 11.34 -4.91 -2.92
N GLN A 151 12.19 -4.64 -3.91
CA GLN A 151 11.74 -4.52 -5.32
C GLN A 151 10.96 -5.75 -5.82
N ARG A 152 11.35 -6.96 -5.36
CA ARG A 152 10.72 -8.24 -5.76
C ARG A 152 9.68 -8.75 -4.76
N MET A 153 9.46 -8.04 -3.65
CA MET A 153 8.51 -8.48 -2.63
C MET A 153 7.08 -8.22 -3.12
N ALA A 154 6.22 -9.23 -3.00
CA ALA A 154 4.78 -9.07 -3.17
C ALA A 154 4.16 -8.46 -1.89
N LEU A 155 2.90 -8.01 -1.97
CA LEU A 155 2.20 -7.40 -0.82
C LEU A 155 2.34 -8.19 0.49
N GLY A 156 2.08 -9.51 0.46
CA GLY A 156 2.20 -10.35 1.66
C GLY A 156 3.60 -10.33 2.27
N GLN A 157 4.65 -10.29 1.45
CA GLN A 157 6.02 -10.21 1.94
C GLN A 157 6.33 -8.83 2.52
N LEU A 158 5.80 -7.75 1.92
CA LEU A 158 5.96 -6.39 2.43
C LEU A 158 5.33 -6.23 3.82
N LEU A 159 4.18 -6.89 4.02
CA LEU A 159 3.47 -6.97 5.30
C LEU A 159 4.23 -7.84 6.30
N GLU A 160 4.69 -9.02 5.88
CA GLU A 160 5.39 -9.97 6.75
C GLU A 160 6.43 -10.78 5.97
N SER A 161 7.70 -10.67 6.37
CA SER A 161 8.77 -11.49 5.81
C SER A 161 9.78 -11.94 6.86
N PRO A 162 10.39 -13.12 6.71
CA PRO A 162 11.45 -13.57 7.61
C PRO A 162 12.68 -12.67 7.48
N CYS A 163 13.28 -12.32 8.61
CA CYS A 163 14.50 -11.52 8.65
C CYS A 163 15.65 -12.20 7.88
N PRO A 164 16.20 -11.55 6.84
CA PRO A 164 17.24 -12.16 6.00
C PRO A 164 18.56 -12.37 6.74
N SER A 165 18.85 -11.56 7.76
CA SER A 165 20.07 -11.66 8.56
C SER A 165 20.04 -12.89 9.46
N CYS A 166 18.95 -13.09 10.22
CA CYS A 166 18.80 -14.23 11.13
C CYS A 166 18.77 -15.57 10.39
N LYS A 167 18.13 -15.63 9.21
CA LYS A 167 18.11 -16.84 8.39
C LYS A 167 19.51 -17.33 8.00
N ARG A 168 20.47 -16.42 7.83
CA ARG A 168 21.84 -16.75 7.38
C ARG A 168 22.81 -17.02 8.53
N SER A 169 22.60 -16.41 9.69
CA SER A 169 23.61 -16.38 10.75
C SER A 169 23.45 -17.45 11.84
N THR A 170 22.22 -17.89 12.15
CA THR A 170 21.98 -18.71 13.36
C THR A 170 21.35 -20.07 13.12
N GLY A 171 20.86 -20.37 11.91
CA GLY A 171 20.12 -21.62 11.65
C GLY A 171 18.81 -21.77 12.44
N GLN A 172 18.41 -20.71 13.17
CA GLN A 172 17.16 -20.63 13.92
C GLN A 172 16.03 -20.09 13.04
N GLU A 173 14.78 -20.27 13.48
CA GLU A 173 13.65 -19.62 12.83
C GLU A 173 13.87 -18.09 12.83
N PRO A 174 13.91 -17.46 11.65
CA PRO A 174 14.09 -16.02 11.57
C PRO A 174 12.87 -15.32 12.15
N HIS A 175 13.10 -14.30 12.99
CA HIS A 175 12.01 -13.40 13.39
C HIS A 175 11.40 -12.71 12.16
N LEU A 176 10.20 -12.19 12.34
CA LEU A 176 9.44 -11.57 11.26
C LEU A 176 9.61 -10.06 11.27
N VAL A 177 9.68 -9.51 10.07
CA VAL A 177 9.85 -8.08 9.80
C VAL A 177 8.73 -7.64 8.86
N SER A 178 8.09 -6.53 9.18
CA SER A 178 7.26 -5.79 8.22
C SER A 178 8.02 -4.58 7.72
N LEU A 179 8.09 -4.44 6.40
CA LEU A 179 8.59 -3.21 5.80
C LEU A 179 7.57 -2.08 5.93
N VAL A 180 6.28 -2.40 5.94
CA VAL A 180 5.23 -1.41 6.20
C VAL A 180 5.28 -0.95 7.65
N GLY A 181 5.38 -1.88 8.61
CA GLY A 181 5.57 -1.55 10.03
C GLY A 181 6.84 -0.73 10.26
N THR A 182 7.94 -1.08 9.57
CA THR A 182 9.20 -0.32 9.59
C THR A 182 9.00 1.12 9.09
N LEU A 183 8.28 1.31 7.98
CA LEU A 183 7.94 2.65 7.47
C LEU A 183 7.05 3.44 8.44
N ALA A 184 6.11 2.76 9.09
CA ALA A 184 5.11 3.37 9.95
C ALA A 184 5.64 3.73 11.35
N HIS A 185 6.70 3.07 11.81
CA HIS A 185 7.21 3.19 13.17
C HIS A 185 7.62 4.62 13.57
N PRO A 186 8.35 5.41 12.76
CA PRO A 186 8.71 6.78 13.14
C PRO A 186 7.53 7.75 13.29
N PHE A 187 6.34 7.35 12.84
CA PHE A 187 5.11 8.14 12.93
C PHE A 187 4.10 7.56 13.93
N ASP A 188 4.54 6.61 14.77
CA ASP A 188 3.69 5.88 15.74
C ASP A 188 2.50 5.14 15.11
N LEU A 189 2.58 4.84 13.82
CA LEU A 189 1.52 4.15 13.07
C LEU A 189 1.73 2.64 13.00
N CYS A 190 2.88 2.12 13.44
CA CYS A 190 3.22 0.70 13.27
C CYS A 190 2.18 -0.20 13.94
N LEU A 191 1.76 0.12 15.17
CA LEU A 191 0.73 -0.64 15.90
C LEU A 191 -0.58 -0.74 15.13
N ALA A 192 -1.03 0.32 14.45
CA ALA A 192 -2.27 0.26 13.67
C ALA A 192 -2.17 -0.78 12.54
N PHE A 193 -1.02 -0.83 11.85
CA PHE A 193 -0.74 -1.87 10.86
C PHE A 193 -0.58 -3.26 11.49
N GLU A 194 0.03 -3.36 12.68
CA GLU A 194 0.22 -4.63 13.40
C GLU A 194 -1.11 -5.29 13.76
N HIS A 195 -2.03 -4.51 14.35
CA HIS A 195 -3.33 -4.99 14.80
C HIS A 195 -4.22 -5.42 13.63
N CYS A 196 -4.05 -4.80 12.46
CA CYS A 196 -4.79 -5.12 11.24
C CYS A 196 -4.02 -6.04 10.29
N ALA A 197 -2.81 -6.47 10.63
CA ALA A 197 -1.93 -7.25 9.75
C ALA A 197 -2.61 -8.53 9.26
N MET A 198 -3.36 -9.21 10.13
CA MET A 198 -4.12 -10.42 9.78
C MET A 198 -5.25 -10.11 8.78
N ASP A 199 -5.98 -9.02 8.99
CA ASP A 199 -7.05 -8.57 8.08
C ASP A 199 -6.47 -8.17 6.69
N HIS A 200 -5.26 -7.61 6.68
CA HIS A 200 -4.53 -7.30 5.43
C HIS A 200 -3.99 -8.54 4.73
N MET A 201 -3.58 -9.55 5.50
CA MET A 201 -3.17 -10.86 4.99
C MET A 201 -4.35 -11.62 4.38
N ASP A 202 -5.59 -11.36 4.78
CA ASP A 202 -6.76 -11.98 4.14
C ASP A 202 -6.90 -11.60 2.66
N LEU A 203 -6.63 -10.34 2.29
CA LEU A 203 -6.60 -9.94 0.87
C LEU A 203 -5.53 -10.72 0.09
N VAL A 204 -4.35 -10.88 0.69
CA VAL A 204 -3.24 -11.66 0.10
C VAL A 204 -3.58 -13.14 0.02
N ASN A 205 -4.22 -13.68 1.05
CA ASN A 205 -4.65 -15.07 1.11
C ASN A 205 -5.74 -15.36 0.09
N LYS A 206 -6.69 -14.44 -0.16
CA LYS A 206 -7.69 -14.56 -1.23
C LYS A 206 -7.04 -14.52 -2.61
N LEU A 207 -6.08 -13.62 -2.82
CA LEU A 207 -5.29 -13.61 -4.05
C LEU A 207 -4.52 -14.94 -4.22
N ARG A 208 -3.89 -15.42 -3.16
CA ARG A 208 -3.20 -16.71 -3.18
C ARG A 208 -4.19 -17.86 -3.39
N ASN A 209 -5.39 -17.84 -2.84
CA ASN A 209 -6.34 -18.93 -3.04
C ASN A 209 -6.96 -18.90 -4.45
N SER A 210 -7.14 -17.71 -5.04
CA SER A 210 -7.56 -17.57 -6.44
C SER A 210 -6.44 -17.89 -7.45
N GLN A 211 -5.16 -17.71 -7.08
CA GLN A 211 -4.00 -17.91 -7.98
C GLN A 211 -3.16 -19.17 -7.70
N ALA A 212 -3.13 -19.69 -6.47
CA ALA A 212 -2.27 -20.77 -5.98
C ALA A 212 -3.00 -22.12 -5.82
N ALA A 213 -4.21 -22.24 -6.34
CA ALA A 213 -4.48 -23.49 -7.04
C ALA A 213 -3.54 -23.49 -8.26
N HIS A 214 -2.33 -24.04 -8.09
CA HIS A 214 -1.18 -23.96 -9.01
C HIS A 214 -1.42 -24.49 -10.44
N SER A 215 -2.67 -24.85 -10.77
CA SER A 215 -3.21 -25.10 -12.10
C SER A 215 -4.76 -24.97 -12.13
N GLY A 216 -5.39 -24.47 -11.07
CA GLY A 216 -6.84 -24.40 -10.91
C GLY A 216 -7.31 -22.95 -10.93
N VAL A 217 -8.07 -22.58 -11.95
CA VAL A 217 -8.95 -21.42 -11.89
C VAL A 217 -10.15 -21.81 -11.02
N GLN A 218 -10.89 -20.83 -10.48
CA GLN A 218 -12.21 -21.10 -9.90
C GLN A 218 -12.99 -22.00 -10.87
N ALA A 219 -13.42 -23.17 -10.39
CA ALA A 219 -14.10 -24.14 -11.24
C ALA A 219 -15.36 -23.47 -11.81
N LEU A 220 -15.56 -23.61 -13.13
CA LEU A 220 -16.75 -23.08 -13.78
C LEU A 220 -17.97 -23.80 -13.21
N ASN A 221 -18.81 -23.05 -12.48
CA ASN A 221 -20.07 -23.54 -11.96
C ASN A 221 -21.18 -22.79 -12.68
N ILE A 222 -21.78 -23.41 -13.70
CA ILE A 222 -22.83 -22.78 -14.50
C ILE A 222 -24.05 -22.55 -13.59
N ARG A 223 -24.26 -21.28 -13.27
CA ARG A 223 -25.36 -20.76 -12.44
C ARG A 223 -26.26 -19.91 -13.32
N SER A 224 -27.43 -19.57 -12.82
CA SER A 224 -28.24 -18.55 -13.50
C SER A 224 -27.49 -17.22 -13.55
N VAL A 225 -27.82 -16.40 -14.54
CA VAL A 225 -27.25 -15.04 -14.70
C VAL A 225 -27.48 -14.20 -13.44
N VAL A 226 -28.64 -14.35 -12.79
CA VAL A 226 -29.00 -13.63 -11.56
C VAL A 226 -28.10 -14.05 -10.41
N GLU A 227 -27.95 -15.36 -10.16
CA GLU A 227 -27.07 -15.87 -9.11
C GLU A 227 -25.61 -15.45 -9.31
N SER A 228 -25.14 -15.43 -10.56
CA SER A 228 -23.76 -15.01 -10.88
C SER A 228 -23.51 -13.54 -10.52
N LYS A 229 -24.48 -12.67 -10.81
CA LYS A 229 -24.43 -11.24 -10.48
C LYS A 229 -24.54 -10.98 -8.98
N GLU A 230 -25.48 -11.65 -8.32
CA GLU A 230 -25.66 -11.53 -6.86
C GLU A 230 -24.40 -12.00 -6.12
N GLN A 231 -23.80 -13.10 -6.56
CA GLN A 231 -22.54 -13.58 -5.99
C GLN A 231 -21.42 -12.55 -6.20
N LEU A 232 -21.25 -12.01 -7.41
CA LEU A 232 -20.22 -10.98 -7.63
C LEU A 232 -20.44 -9.77 -6.74
N PHE A 233 -21.68 -9.32 -6.62
CA PHE A 233 -22.03 -8.17 -5.79
C PHE A 233 -21.61 -8.40 -4.34
N HIS A 234 -21.95 -9.56 -3.78
CA HIS A 234 -21.55 -9.92 -2.41
C HIS A 234 -20.03 -10.05 -2.24
N ASP A 235 -19.37 -10.78 -3.12
CA ASP A 235 -17.93 -11.03 -3.04
C ASP A 235 -17.14 -9.73 -3.23
N SER A 236 -17.60 -8.85 -4.13
CA SER A 236 -16.96 -7.56 -4.38
C SER A 236 -17.06 -6.61 -3.19
N GLN A 237 -18.18 -6.58 -2.46
CA GLN A 237 -18.31 -5.78 -1.25
C GLN A 237 -17.26 -6.12 -0.20
N GLU A 238 -17.00 -7.42 -0.01
CA GLU A 238 -15.99 -7.88 0.93
C GLU A 238 -14.58 -7.42 0.51
N VAL A 239 -14.25 -7.54 -0.79
CA VAL A 239 -12.97 -7.06 -1.34
C VAL A 239 -12.85 -5.54 -1.19
N PHE A 240 -13.90 -4.79 -1.49
CA PHE A 240 -13.90 -3.33 -1.37
C PHE A 240 -13.75 -2.86 0.06
N ASN A 241 -14.43 -3.50 1.02
CA ASN A 241 -14.30 -3.16 2.43
C ASN A 241 -12.86 -3.39 2.92
N ASN A 242 -12.27 -4.54 2.57
CA ASN A 242 -10.89 -4.86 2.92
C ASN A 242 -9.88 -3.90 2.25
N LEU A 243 -10.11 -3.54 0.98
CA LEU A 243 -9.26 -2.59 0.27
C LEU A 243 -9.37 -1.19 0.88
N VAL A 244 -10.58 -0.67 1.12
CA VAL A 244 -10.78 0.66 1.74
C VAL A 244 -10.13 0.71 3.12
N HIS A 245 -10.19 -0.38 3.89
CA HIS A 245 -9.51 -0.49 5.17
C HIS A 245 -7.98 -0.48 5.04
N MET A 246 -7.41 -1.24 4.10
CA MET A 246 -5.96 -1.19 3.83
C MET A 246 -5.53 0.21 3.36
N LEU A 247 -6.33 0.84 2.49
CA LEU A 247 -6.06 2.18 2.01
C LEU A 247 -6.15 3.24 3.11
N SER A 248 -6.95 3.07 4.17
CA SER A 248 -6.95 4.03 5.27
C SER A 248 -5.62 4.05 6.02
N HIS A 249 -5.05 2.88 6.31
CA HIS A 249 -3.73 2.84 6.97
C HIS A 249 -2.63 3.40 6.06
N LEU A 250 -2.67 3.06 4.78
CA LEU A 250 -1.72 3.60 3.80
C LEU A 250 -1.88 5.10 3.61
N GLU A 251 -3.10 5.63 3.61
CA GLU A 251 -3.39 7.08 3.57
C GLU A 251 -2.75 7.78 4.78
N ASP A 252 -2.94 7.27 5.99
CA ASP A 252 -2.36 7.88 7.20
C ASP A 252 -0.82 7.93 7.11
N LEU A 253 -0.19 6.82 6.69
CA LEU A 253 1.26 6.76 6.49
C LEU A 253 1.74 7.72 5.40
N GLU A 254 1.07 7.71 4.25
CA GLU A 254 1.37 8.54 3.11
C GLU A 254 1.27 10.03 3.47
N GLN A 255 0.21 10.44 4.16
CA GLN A 255 0.03 11.83 4.60
C GLN A 255 1.11 12.27 5.58
N ARG A 256 1.45 11.45 6.58
CA ARG A 256 2.53 11.76 7.53
C ARG A 256 3.86 11.95 6.81
N LEU A 257 4.18 11.05 5.88
CA LEU A 257 5.42 11.10 5.11
C LEU A 257 5.47 12.32 4.17
N LEU A 258 4.36 12.65 3.51
CA LEU A 258 4.26 13.81 2.63
C LEU A 258 4.45 15.13 3.39
N VAL A 259 3.80 15.28 4.54
CA VAL A 259 3.96 16.48 5.40
C VAL A 259 5.40 16.61 5.86
N ASP A 260 5.98 15.52 6.38
CA ASP A 260 7.34 15.54 6.90
C ASP A 260 8.38 15.87 5.82
N LEU A 261 8.24 15.29 4.63
CA LEU A 261 9.08 15.63 3.48
C LEU A 261 8.88 17.08 3.04
N ALA A 262 7.65 17.58 2.99
CA ALA A 262 7.38 18.96 2.57
C ALA A 262 8.07 19.97 3.50
N GLU A 263 7.94 19.79 4.82
CA GLU A 263 8.59 20.64 5.83
C GLU A 263 10.12 20.61 5.70
N LYS A 264 10.70 19.41 5.55
CA LYS A 264 12.14 19.22 5.30
C LYS A 264 12.58 19.90 4.02
N GLY A 265 11.86 19.71 2.93
CA GLY A 265 12.18 20.29 1.62
C GLY A 265 12.14 21.82 1.62
N GLU A 266 11.16 22.41 2.30
CA GLU A 266 11.10 23.86 2.48
C GLU A 266 12.29 24.40 3.29
N ALA A 267 12.64 23.73 4.39
CA ALA A 267 13.76 24.15 5.22
C ALA A 267 15.09 24.09 4.46
N ILE A 268 15.32 23.01 3.70
CA ILE A 268 16.50 22.87 2.83
C ILE A 268 16.53 23.98 1.77
N ASN A 269 15.40 24.24 1.11
CA ASN A 269 15.30 25.32 0.11
C ASN A 269 15.60 26.70 0.72
N ARG A 270 15.17 26.96 1.96
CA ARG A 270 15.50 28.20 2.68
C ARG A 270 17.01 28.32 2.91
N LEU A 271 17.67 27.26 3.39
CA LEU A 271 19.12 27.26 3.61
C LEU A 271 19.91 27.47 2.31
N LYS A 272 19.51 26.78 1.23
CA LYS A 272 20.11 26.94 -0.11
C LYS A 272 20.01 28.38 -0.60
N ARG A 273 18.83 29.01 -0.47
CA ARG A 273 18.63 30.42 -0.84
C ARG A 273 19.45 31.39 0.01
N SER A 274 19.74 31.02 1.26
CA SER A 274 20.62 31.77 2.15
C SER A 274 22.12 31.55 1.89
N GLY A 275 22.48 30.80 0.84
CA GLY A 275 23.87 30.63 0.41
C GLY A 275 24.57 29.36 0.93
N LEU A 276 23.83 28.38 1.45
CA LEU A 276 24.41 27.09 1.82
C LEU A 276 25.02 26.43 0.58
N ARG A 277 26.31 26.09 0.66
CA ARG A 277 27.06 25.48 -0.45
C ARG A 277 26.66 24.02 -0.62
N ALA A 278 26.78 23.51 -1.84
CA ALA A 278 26.41 22.13 -2.16
C ALA A 278 27.16 21.08 -1.34
N GLU A 279 28.44 21.33 -1.00
CA GLU A 279 29.26 20.44 -0.16
C GLU A 279 28.75 20.30 1.28
N ASP A 280 28.01 21.30 1.76
CA ASP A 280 27.44 21.34 3.12
C ASP A 280 26.02 20.73 3.17
N CYS A 281 25.52 20.18 2.05
CA CYS A 281 24.17 19.63 1.90
C CYS A 281 24.08 18.11 2.16
N ASN A 282 24.87 17.58 3.11
CA ASN A 282 24.79 16.19 3.53
C ASN A 282 23.86 16.04 4.76
N PHE A 283 22.56 16.13 4.53
CA PHE A 283 21.56 16.09 5.59
C PHE A 283 21.17 14.67 5.97
N ASP A 284 21.14 14.38 7.27
CA ASP A 284 20.43 13.21 7.78
C ASP A 284 18.95 13.57 8.01
N LEU A 285 18.10 13.09 7.10
CA LEU A 285 16.68 13.40 7.08
C LEU A 285 15.90 12.32 7.83
N VAL A 286 15.97 12.38 9.16
CA VAL A 286 15.29 11.43 10.04
C VAL A 286 13.77 11.66 9.99
N PRO A 287 12.96 10.63 9.72
CA PRO A 287 11.50 10.75 9.68
C PRO A 287 10.91 11.06 11.05
N GLY A 288 9.86 11.88 11.07
CA GLY A 288 9.13 12.26 12.30
C GLY A 288 9.89 13.23 13.22
N VAL A 289 11.14 13.56 12.90
CA VAL A 289 11.98 14.48 13.68
C VAL A 289 12.09 15.81 12.93
N PRO A 290 11.85 16.97 13.58
CA PRO A 290 12.03 18.27 12.96
C PRO A 290 13.44 18.44 12.39
N PHE A 291 13.54 18.99 11.18
CA PHE A 291 14.83 19.26 10.57
C PHE A 291 15.51 20.45 11.25
N VAL A 292 16.66 20.19 11.88
CA VAL A 292 17.50 21.20 12.51
C VAL A 292 18.86 21.22 11.82
N PHE A 293 19.21 22.37 11.23
CA PHE A 293 20.53 22.57 10.65
C PHE A 293 21.45 23.26 11.66
N ASN A 294 22.49 22.54 12.08
CA ASN A 294 23.56 23.09 12.91
C ASN A 294 24.78 23.36 12.01
N PRO A 295 25.10 24.63 11.69
CA PRO A 295 26.34 24.94 10.99
C PRO A 295 27.51 24.51 11.88
N ALA A 296 28.34 23.61 11.35
CA ALA A 296 29.60 23.18 11.99
C ALA A 296 30.65 24.30 11.93
#